data_AF-A0A395T177-F1
#
_entry.id   AF-A0A395T177-F1
#
_cell.length_a   1.000
_cell.length_b   1.000
_cell.length_c   1.000
_cell.angle_alpha   90.00
_cell.angle_beta   90.00
_cell.angle_gamma   90.00
#
_symmetry.space_group_name_H-M   'P 1'
#
loop_
_entity.id
_entity.type
_entity.pdbx_description
1 polymer ?
#
loop_
_entity_poly.entity_id
_entity_poly.type
_entity_poly.pdbx_seq_one_letter_code
_entity_poly.pdbx_strand_id
1 'polypeptide(L)'
;PTLPPLLFLVGETRRDIIPKTLQDGALPDTERIRVKETVVYGTGVMESFPVDLRRVLGETRDDPVRWIVVFSPTGCDSMLRVMGILDAETNKVYEGYKRDGKTFIATIGPTTRDHLLSFGFEPDVCAESPTPQGVLDGIQKFMSKRRQS
;
A
#
# COMPACT_ATOMS: atom_id res chain seq x y z
N PRO A 1 -10.20 21.49 38.29
CA PRO A 1 -9.06 22.07 37.56
C PRO A 1 -9.00 21.48 36.15
N THR A 2 -8.79 22.31 35.13
CA THR A 2 -8.62 21.85 33.75
C THR A 2 -7.24 21.21 33.57
N LEU A 3 -7.18 20.12 32.82
CA LEU A 3 -5.92 19.44 32.52
C LEU A 3 -5.05 20.28 31.57
N PRO A 4 -3.71 20.23 31.68
CA PRO A 4 -2.82 20.96 30.80
C PRO A 4 -2.95 20.47 29.34
N PRO A 5 -2.79 21.36 28.35
CA PRO A 5 -2.91 20.98 26.95
C PRO A 5 -1.75 20.09 26.49
N LEU A 6 -2.05 19.14 25.61
CA LEU A 6 -1.08 18.24 24.97
C LEU A 6 -0.66 18.83 23.62
N LEU A 7 0.65 19.05 23.42
CA LEU A 7 1.21 19.28 22.09
C LEU A 7 1.38 17.92 21.40
N PHE A 8 0.66 17.71 20.30
CA PHE A 8 0.71 16.47 19.54
C PHE A 8 1.41 16.72 18.20
N LEU A 9 2.66 16.26 18.10
CA LEU A 9 3.45 16.32 16.87
C LEU A 9 3.06 15.17 15.96
N VAL A 10 2.66 15.47 14.72
CA VAL A 10 2.01 14.50 13.84
C VAL A 10 2.53 14.57 12.41
N GLY A 11 2.33 13.48 11.67
CA GLY A 11 2.45 13.49 10.22
C GLY A 11 1.25 14.18 9.55
N GLU A 12 1.43 14.63 8.31
CA GLU A 12 0.36 15.20 7.48
C GLU A 12 -0.84 14.24 7.38
N THR A 13 -0.56 12.97 7.03
CA THR A 13 -1.55 11.88 7.07
C THR A 13 -1.54 11.21 8.44
N ARG A 14 -2.67 11.28 9.15
CA ARG A 14 -2.84 10.66 10.48
C ARG A 14 -4.30 10.29 10.73
N ARG A 15 -4.52 9.36 11.66
CA ARG A 15 -5.86 9.10 12.22
C ARG A 15 -6.17 10.13 13.29
N ASP A 16 -7.44 10.50 13.41
CA ASP A 16 -7.94 11.52 14.34
C ASP A 16 -8.43 10.94 15.68
N ILE A 17 -8.11 9.67 15.95
CA ILE A 17 -8.53 8.95 17.15
C ILE A 17 -8.08 9.69 18.42
N ILE A 18 -6.82 10.13 18.50
CA ILE A 18 -6.29 10.80 19.69
C ILE A 18 -7.01 12.14 19.96
N PRO A 19 -7.12 13.07 18.99
CA PRO A 19 -7.89 14.30 19.18
C PRO A 19 -9.36 14.04 19.54
N LYS A 20 -10.01 13.07 18.90
CA LYS A 20 -11.42 12.74 19.16
C LYS A 20 -11.63 12.18 20.56
N THR A 21 -10.79 11.23 20.98
CA THR A 21 -10.92 10.59 22.28
C THR A 21 -10.62 11.56 23.43
N LEU A 22 -9.57 12.37 23.32
CA LEU A 22 -9.14 13.25 24.42
C LEU A 22 -9.98 14.54 24.55
N GLN A 23 -10.61 14.98 23.46
CA GLN A 23 -11.42 16.19 23.41
C GLN A 23 -12.91 15.91 23.26
N ASP A 24 -13.36 14.68 23.54
CA ASP A 24 -14.77 14.32 23.47
C ASP A 24 -15.60 15.23 24.40
N GLY A 25 -16.69 15.77 23.86
CA GLY A 25 -17.61 16.63 24.60
C GLY A 25 -18.35 15.87 25.71
N ALA A 26 -18.47 14.55 25.61
CA ALA A 26 -19.07 13.71 26.63
C ALA A 26 -18.19 13.55 27.89
N LEU A 27 -16.89 13.85 27.80
CA LEU A 27 -15.98 13.77 28.95
C LEU A 27 -16.24 14.90 29.95
N PRO A 28 -16.12 14.65 31.27
CA PRO A 28 -16.04 15.71 32.27
C PRO A 28 -14.86 16.67 31.99
N ASP A 29 -15.00 17.94 32.39
CA ASP A 29 -13.95 18.94 32.22
C ASP A 29 -12.62 18.59 32.93
N THR A 30 -12.70 17.72 33.95
CA THR A 30 -11.54 17.20 34.68
C THR A 30 -10.78 16.09 33.94
N GLU A 31 -11.38 15.53 32.89
CA GLU A 31 -10.82 14.43 32.08
C GLU A 31 -10.57 14.85 30.63
N ARG A 32 -11.20 15.93 30.18
CA ARG A 32 -11.00 16.49 28.84
C ARG A 32 -9.62 17.14 28.73
N ILE A 33 -8.81 16.66 27.80
CA ILE A 33 -7.46 17.19 27.53
C ILE A 33 -7.48 17.90 26.19
N ARG A 34 -7.21 19.20 26.17
CA ARG A 34 -7.06 19.95 24.93
C ARG A 34 -5.83 19.46 24.17
N VAL A 35 -5.99 19.12 22.89
CA VAL A 35 -4.91 18.68 22.02
C VAL A 35 -4.60 19.80 21.03
N LYS A 36 -3.35 20.26 21.01
CA LYS A 36 -2.82 21.17 19.98
C LYS A 36 -1.96 20.37 19.03
N GLU A 37 -2.39 20.27 17.78
CA GLU A 37 -1.69 19.48 16.78
C GLU A 37 -0.67 20.34 16.01
N THR A 38 0.47 19.76 15.66
CA THR A 38 1.49 20.41 14.81
C THR A 38 2.06 19.38 13.85
N VAL A 39 1.88 19.61 12.55
CA VAL A 39 2.44 18.76 11.51
C VAL A 39 3.95 18.96 11.45
N VAL A 40 4.72 17.89 11.58
CA VAL A 40 6.19 17.92 11.63
C VAL A 40 6.85 17.13 10.50
N TYR A 41 6.10 16.30 9.76
CA TYR A 41 6.57 15.65 8.54
C TYR A 41 5.40 15.35 7.59
N GLY A 42 5.69 15.29 6.29
CA GLY A 42 4.76 14.83 5.25
C GLY A 42 5.32 13.60 4.55
N THR A 43 4.44 12.77 3.98
CA THR A 43 4.83 11.65 3.13
C THR A 43 4.67 12.10 1.68
N GLY A 44 5.79 12.30 0.99
CA GLY A 44 5.80 12.63 -0.43
C GLY A 44 5.84 11.39 -1.32
N VAL A 45 5.39 11.53 -2.57
CA VAL A 45 5.67 10.53 -3.60
C VAL A 45 7.14 10.64 -3.98
N MET A 46 7.83 9.50 -4.10
CA MET A 46 9.17 9.49 -4.67
C MET A 46 9.06 9.75 -6.17
N GLU A 47 9.40 10.96 -6.61
CA GLU A 47 9.23 11.39 -8.02
C GLU A 47 9.99 10.52 -9.02
N SER A 48 11.11 9.91 -8.60
CA SER A 48 11.89 9.00 -9.44
C SER A 48 11.23 7.63 -9.64
N PHE A 49 10.31 7.22 -8.75
CA PHE A 49 9.76 5.87 -8.72
C PHE A 49 9.20 5.41 -10.08
N PRO A 50 8.40 6.21 -10.82
CA PRO A 50 7.92 5.80 -12.12
C PRO A 50 9.03 5.55 -13.15
N VAL A 51 10.11 6.31 -13.10
CA VAL A 51 11.26 6.16 -13.99
C VAL A 51 12.05 4.91 -13.60
N ASP A 52 12.33 4.74 -12.32
CA ASP A 52 13.11 3.62 -11.79
C ASP A 52 12.40 2.28 -12.03
N LEU A 53 11.10 2.20 -11.75
CA LEU A 53 10.34 0.97 -11.99
C LEU A 53 10.23 0.65 -13.49
N ARG A 54 10.02 1.64 -14.38
CA ARG A 54 10.06 1.41 -15.83
C ARG A 54 11.40 0.86 -16.29
N ARG A 55 12.50 1.41 -15.77
CA ARG A 55 13.85 0.96 -16.08
C ARG A 55 14.05 -0.50 -15.67
N VAL A 56 13.73 -0.85 -14.41
CA VAL A 56 13.86 -2.22 -13.90
C VAL A 56 12.97 -3.20 -14.68
N LEU A 57 11.73 -2.82 -15.02
CA LEU A 57 10.84 -3.65 -15.84
C LEU A 57 11.37 -3.86 -17.26
N GLY A 58 12.09 -2.88 -17.82
CA GLY A 58 12.77 -3.00 -19.10
C GLY A 58 14.00 -3.90 -19.04
N GLU A 59 14.88 -3.69 -18.04
CA GLU A 59 16.11 -4.46 -17.83
C GLU A 59 15.82 -5.95 -17.56
N THR A 60 14.76 -6.24 -16.81
CA THR A 60 14.36 -7.61 -16.45
C THR A 60 13.38 -8.21 -17.45
N ARG A 61 13.05 -7.54 -18.57
CA ARG A 61 11.97 -7.97 -19.47
C ARG A 61 12.14 -9.42 -19.92
N ASP A 62 13.35 -9.87 -20.15
CA ASP A 62 13.64 -11.18 -20.73
C ASP A 62 13.88 -12.25 -19.64
N ASP A 63 13.77 -11.89 -18.36
CA ASP A 63 13.85 -12.83 -17.24
C ASP A 63 12.66 -13.80 -17.26
N PRO A 64 12.88 -15.10 -16.93
CA PRO A 64 11.82 -16.10 -16.96
C PRO A 64 10.77 -15.91 -15.86
N VAL A 65 11.12 -15.23 -14.76
CA VAL A 65 10.26 -14.99 -13.59
C VAL A 65 10.64 -13.66 -12.95
N ARG A 66 9.65 -12.81 -12.67
CA ARG A 66 9.80 -11.54 -11.96
C ARG A 66 8.76 -11.42 -10.86
N TRP A 67 9.15 -10.83 -9.74
CA TRP A 67 8.25 -10.51 -8.64
C TRP A 67 8.27 -9.03 -8.34
N ILE A 68 7.09 -8.43 -8.25
CA ILE A 68 6.88 -7.09 -7.71
C ILE A 68 6.17 -7.27 -6.36
N VAL A 69 6.76 -6.74 -5.30
CA VAL A 69 6.18 -6.81 -3.94
C VAL A 69 5.67 -5.44 -3.54
N VAL A 70 4.39 -5.35 -3.21
CA VAL A 70 3.70 -4.08 -2.88
C VAL A 70 3.39 -4.03 -1.39
N PHE A 71 3.86 -2.98 -0.73
CA PHE A 71 3.79 -2.83 0.73
C PHE A 71 2.63 -1.95 1.21
N SER A 72 1.97 -1.21 0.33
CA SER A 72 0.89 -0.31 0.72
C SER A 72 -0.07 0.01 -0.44
N PRO A 73 -1.30 0.48 -0.14
CA PRO A 73 -2.24 0.97 -1.15
C PRO A 73 -1.64 2.00 -2.13
N THR A 74 -0.87 2.96 -1.64
CA THR A 74 -0.24 3.98 -2.51
C THR A 74 0.72 3.37 -3.54
N GLY A 75 1.41 2.28 -3.17
CA GLY A 75 2.27 1.54 -4.09
C GLY A 75 1.50 0.86 -5.23
N CYS A 76 0.24 0.46 -4.99
CA CYS A 76 -0.60 -0.20 -5.99
C CYS A 76 -0.87 0.71 -7.20
N ASP A 77 -1.41 1.91 -6.95
CA ASP A 77 -1.75 2.86 -8.01
C ASP A 77 -0.50 3.22 -8.83
N SER A 78 0.60 3.56 -8.15
CA SER A 78 1.86 3.93 -8.80
C SER A 78 2.39 2.80 -9.69
N MET A 79 2.37 1.55 -9.19
CA MET A 79 2.81 0.38 -9.94
C MET A 79 1.93 0.11 -11.16
N LEU A 80 0.61 0.08 -11.02
CA LEU A 80 -0.33 -0.22 -12.11
C LEU A 80 -0.25 0.84 -13.22
N ARG A 81 -0.10 2.13 -12.86
CA ARG A 81 0.16 3.22 -13.82
C ARG A 81 1.46 3.02 -14.59
N VAL A 82 2.53 2.67 -13.89
CA VAL A 82 3.85 2.44 -14.51
C VAL A 82 3.85 1.25 -15.46
N MET A 83 3.14 0.19 -15.09
CA MET A 83 2.95 -0.98 -15.97
C MET A 83 2.10 -0.65 -17.21
N GLY A 84 1.42 0.51 -17.23
CA GLY A 84 0.60 0.94 -18.36
C GLY A 84 -0.67 0.12 -18.52
N ILE A 85 -1.19 -0.45 -17.41
CA ILE A 85 -2.34 -1.36 -17.46
C ILE A 85 -3.64 -0.75 -16.96
N LEU A 86 -3.60 0.49 -16.49
CA LEU A 86 -4.80 1.24 -16.13
C LEU A 86 -5.35 1.97 -17.35
N ASP A 87 -6.65 1.85 -17.54
CA ASP A 87 -7.44 2.69 -18.43
C ASP A 87 -7.55 4.12 -17.85
N ALA A 88 -7.38 5.12 -18.72
CA ALA A 88 -7.27 6.51 -18.31
C ALA A 88 -8.61 7.11 -17.84
N GLU A 89 -9.73 6.59 -18.32
CA GLU A 89 -11.07 7.11 -18.00
C GLU A 89 -11.63 6.46 -16.73
N THR A 90 -11.52 5.14 -16.63
CA THR A 90 -12.12 4.36 -15.54
C THR A 90 -11.19 4.19 -14.34
N ASN A 91 -9.89 4.42 -14.53
CA ASN A 91 -8.86 4.15 -13.52
C ASN A 91 -8.90 2.68 -13.01
N LYS A 92 -9.32 1.75 -13.88
CA LYS A 92 -9.31 0.30 -13.66
C LYS A 92 -8.35 -0.36 -14.64
N VAL A 93 -8.03 -1.63 -14.42
CA VAL A 93 -7.31 -2.42 -15.42
C VAL A 93 -8.09 -2.41 -16.73
N TYR A 94 -7.44 -2.07 -17.85
CA TYR A 94 -8.11 -1.95 -19.15
C TYR A 94 -8.64 -3.32 -19.63
N GLU A 95 -9.76 -3.29 -20.37
CA GLU A 95 -10.37 -4.51 -20.89
C GLU A 95 -9.45 -5.23 -21.88
N GLY A 96 -9.26 -6.54 -21.68
CA GLY A 96 -8.37 -7.35 -22.51
C GLY A 96 -6.91 -7.35 -22.06
N TYR A 97 -6.57 -6.72 -20.93
CA TYR A 97 -5.27 -6.94 -20.28
C TYR A 97 -5.05 -8.44 -20.03
N LYS A 98 -3.89 -8.94 -20.45
CA LYS A 98 -3.45 -10.31 -20.22
C LYS A 98 -2.11 -10.29 -19.51
N ARG A 99 -1.98 -11.17 -18.51
CA ARG A 99 -0.70 -11.42 -17.85
C ARG A 99 0.31 -11.92 -18.88
N ASP A 100 1.55 -11.43 -18.78
CA ASP A 100 2.69 -11.91 -19.58
C ASP A 100 3.13 -13.33 -19.17
N GLY A 101 2.53 -13.88 -18.12
CA GLY A 101 2.82 -15.20 -17.58
C GLY A 101 4.14 -15.30 -16.83
N LYS A 102 4.92 -14.22 -16.68
CA LYS A 102 6.24 -14.22 -16.03
C LYS A 102 6.40 -13.14 -14.95
N THR A 103 5.54 -12.14 -14.91
CA THR A 103 5.53 -11.07 -13.91
C THR A 103 4.41 -11.29 -12.91
N PHE A 104 4.81 -11.52 -11.66
CA PHE A 104 3.92 -11.81 -10.55
C PHE A 104 3.93 -10.68 -9.54
N ILE A 105 2.80 -10.49 -8.88
CA ILE A 105 2.59 -9.44 -7.89
C ILE A 105 2.24 -10.06 -6.55
N ALA A 106 3.05 -9.76 -5.54
CA ALA A 106 2.77 -10.08 -4.15
C ALA A 106 2.37 -8.83 -3.38
N THR A 107 1.42 -8.97 -2.46
CA THR A 107 1.05 -7.92 -1.52
C THR A 107 1.46 -8.30 -0.11
N ILE A 108 1.88 -7.32 0.68
CA ILE A 108 2.33 -7.53 2.07
C ILE A 108 1.20 -7.94 3.02
N GLY A 109 -0.06 -7.79 2.60
CA GLY A 109 -1.21 -8.17 3.41
C GLY A 109 -2.55 -7.74 2.81
N PRO A 110 -3.67 -8.07 3.51
CA PRO A 110 -5.02 -7.96 2.99
C PRO A 110 -5.42 -6.54 2.56
N THR A 111 -5.03 -5.51 3.30
CA THR A 111 -5.37 -4.12 2.94
C THR A 111 -4.81 -3.72 1.58
N THR A 112 -3.58 -4.13 1.26
CA THR A 112 -2.95 -3.83 -0.04
C THR A 112 -3.57 -4.67 -1.15
N ARG A 113 -3.88 -5.95 -0.87
CA ARG A 113 -4.63 -6.83 -1.79
C ARG A 113 -5.98 -6.25 -2.16
N ASP A 114 -6.79 -5.90 -1.16
CA ASP A 114 -8.14 -5.41 -1.36
C ASP A 114 -8.13 -4.08 -2.13
N HIS A 115 -7.09 -3.28 -1.94
CA HIS A 115 -6.89 -2.09 -2.76
C HIS A 115 -6.58 -2.42 -4.23
N LEU A 116 -5.73 -3.41 -4.53
CA LEU A 116 -5.53 -3.87 -5.92
C LEU A 116 -6.81 -4.40 -6.55
N LEU A 117 -7.60 -5.18 -5.79
CA LEU A 117 -8.89 -5.69 -6.25
C LEU A 117 -9.85 -4.55 -6.62
N SER A 118 -9.77 -3.41 -5.92
CA SER A 118 -10.55 -2.24 -6.30
C SER A 118 -10.20 -1.70 -7.69
N PHE A 119 -9.00 -1.93 -8.22
CA PHE A 119 -8.64 -1.59 -9.61
C PHE A 119 -9.05 -2.66 -10.62
N GLY A 120 -9.65 -3.77 -10.19
CA GLY A 120 -9.88 -4.94 -11.04
C GLY A 120 -8.62 -5.79 -11.24
N PHE A 121 -7.62 -5.66 -10.35
CA PHE A 121 -6.39 -6.42 -10.42
C PHE A 121 -6.28 -7.39 -9.23
N GLU A 122 -6.21 -8.69 -9.50
CA GLU A 122 -5.97 -9.71 -8.47
C GLU A 122 -4.48 -10.00 -8.32
N PRO A 123 -3.84 -9.79 -7.16
CA PRO A 123 -2.44 -10.17 -6.98
C PRO A 123 -2.26 -11.68 -6.94
N ASP A 124 -1.09 -12.16 -7.39
CA ASP A 124 -0.73 -13.57 -7.38
C ASP A 124 -0.53 -14.11 -5.95
N VAL A 125 -0.11 -13.24 -5.03
CA VAL A 125 0.11 -13.56 -3.61
C VAL A 125 -0.41 -12.45 -2.70
N CYS A 126 -1.06 -12.84 -1.62
CA CYS A 126 -1.30 -12.02 -0.43
C CYS A 126 -0.58 -12.69 0.75
N ALA A 127 0.42 -12.02 1.32
CA ALA A 127 1.16 -12.55 2.45
C ALA A 127 0.25 -12.72 3.68
N GLU A 128 0.44 -13.82 4.41
CA GLU A 128 -0.32 -14.11 5.63
C GLU A 128 0.11 -13.22 6.81
N SER A 129 1.38 -12.78 6.80
CA SER A 129 1.91 -11.80 7.75
C SER A 129 2.72 -10.73 7.01
N PRO A 130 2.72 -9.47 7.50
CA PRO A 130 3.45 -8.36 6.89
C PRO A 130 4.94 -8.40 7.25
N THR A 131 5.58 -9.53 6.99
CA THR A 131 6.99 -9.79 7.31
C THR A 131 7.73 -10.27 6.05
N PRO A 132 9.07 -10.11 5.98
CA PRO A 132 9.85 -10.66 4.88
C PRO A 132 9.62 -12.17 4.69
N GLN A 133 9.53 -12.92 5.80
CA GLN A 133 9.27 -14.35 5.77
C GLN A 133 7.86 -14.65 5.23
N GLY A 134 6.84 -13.92 5.67
CA GLY A 134 5.47 -14.09 5.19
C GLY A 134 5.31 -13.86 3.68
N VAL A 135 6.05 -12.90 3.12
CA VAL A 135 6.11 -12.69 1.66
C VAL A 135 6.82 -13.85 0.97
N LEU A 136 7.99 -14.27 1.48
CA LEU A 136 8.78 -15.36 0.92
C LEU A 136 7.98 -16.67 0.89
N ASP A 137 7.32 -17.02 1.99
CA ASP A 137 6.50 -18.22 2.11
C ASP A 137 5.36 -18.22 1.09
N GLY A 138 4.69 -17.07 0.93
CA GLY A 138 3.63 -16.89 -0.07
C GLY A 138 4.14 -17.11 -1.50
N ILE A 139 5.29 -16.52 -1.85
CA ILE A 139 5.93 -16.68 -3.16
C ILE A 139 6.33 -18.15 -3.39
N GLN A 140 6.98 -18.79 -2.42
CA GLN A 140 7.41 -20.19 -2.55
C GLN A 140 6.21 -21.12 -2.75
N LYS A 141 5.13 -20.92 -2.00
CA LYS A 141 3.87 -21.69 -2.14
C LYS A 141 3.25 -21.51 -3.53
N PHE A 142 3.20 -20.28 -4.04
CA PHE A 142 2.71 -20.00 -5.39
C PHE A 142 3.57 -20.68 -6.46
N MET A 143 4.89 -20.53 -6.39
CA MET A 143 5.81 -21.11 -7.37
C MET A 143 5.80 -22.64 -7.36
N SER A 144 5.61 -23.26 -6.19
CA SER A 144 5.50 -24.71 -6.05
C SER A 144 4.25 -25.25 -6.76
N LYS A 145 3.10 -24.60 -6.58
CA LYS A 145 1.85 -24.95 -7.28
C LYS A 145 1.99 -24.81 -8.79
N ARG A 146 2.62 -23.73 -9.24
CA ARG A 146 2.81 -23.46 -10.67
C ARG A 146 3.71 -24.47 -11.37
N ARG A 147 4.67 -25.07 -10.67
CA ARG A 147 5.52 -26.15 -11.23
C ARG A 147 4.76 -27.47 -11.41
N GLN A 148 3.61 -27.63 -10.77
CA GLN A 148 2.79 -28.84 -10.81
C GLN A 148 1.62 -28.75 -11.80
N SER A 149 1.34 -27.57 -12.35
CA SER A 149 0.31 -27.27 -13.36
C SER A 149 0.89 -27.21 -14.77
#